data_AF-A0A9E8SMP5-F1
#
_entry.id   AF-A0A9E8SMP5-F1
#
_cell.length_a   1.000
_cell.length_b   1.000
_cell.length_c   1.000
_cell.angle_alpha   90.00
_cell.angle_beta   90.00
_cell.angle_gamma   90.00
#
_symmetry.space_group_name_H-M   'P 1'
#
loop_
_entity.id
_entity.type
_entity.pdbx_description
1 polymer ?
#
loop_
_entity_poly.entity_id
_entity_poly.type
_entity_poly.pdbx_seq_one_letter_code
_entity_poly.pdbx_strand_id
1 'polypeptide(L)'
;MEHFKEYFTFLQKFDLRLSEIRDKREPAELGPVFKSGYDITHQTPHFSLQFAKHLQILKDLAVIDIIGADPGRRKAYLDQAKKLLSLFNRFWENYFRHYPANGENLQDNFLLVIEFAEIFYNDFLEPDKTDAIVTPEFIEDLCDSIREREESLAAFIAEITALVKTEGQDSEVEKISDGEPTPIRIRRYPVFVEGMADQFFKIFKEYFEEKDQQPLFSLLTNNVSPKGKLLFNSNGNQLADAFKQLIEANLIVSCNKAELESWITAHFQYVSNAQAKSFTAGYLNGIISSDVKICKSPILAVNKNVSKELALAAIGRNKKGSDSLI
;
A
#
# COMPACT_ATOMS: atom_id res chain seq x y z
N MET A 1 27.54 8.32 -8.52
CA MET A 1 26.41 7.88 -9.38
C MET A 1 26.38 6.37 -9.54
N GLU A 2 27.49 5.67 -9.26
CA GLU A 2 27.56 4.21 -9.21
C GLU A 2 26.60 3.64 -8.15
N HIS A 3 26.56 4.26 -6.96
CA HIS A 3 25.77 3.79 -5.83
C HIS A 3 24.26 3.97 -6.00
N PHE A 4 23.82 5.07 -6.65
CA PHE A 4 22.41 5.20 -7.04
C PHE A 4 21.94 4.02 -7.90
N LYS A 5 22.75 3.65 -8.90
CA LYS A 5 22.44 2.53 -9.79
C LYS A 5 22.46 1.20 -9.04
N GLU A 6 23.44 0.98 -8.16
CA GLU A 6 23.54 -0.22 -7.33
C GLU A 6 22.31 -0.38 -6.43
N TYR A 7 21.92 0.69 -5.73
CA TYR A 7 20.73 0.70 -4.89
C TYR A 7 19.46 0.38 -5.68
N PHE A 8 19.25 1.05 -6.83
CA PHE A 8 18.07 0.80 -7.68
C PHE A 8 18.04 -0.62 -8.22
N THR A 9 19.20 -1.13 -8.67
CA THR A 9 19.32 -2.49 -9.16
C THR A 9 18.98 -3.49 -8.04
N PHE A 10 19.45 -3.24 -6.82
CA PHE A 10 19.18 -4.08 -5.66
C PHE A 10 17.69 -4.07 -5.25
N LEU A 11 17.02 -2.92 -5.36
CA LEU A 11 15.57 -2.81 -5.15
C LEU A 11 14.77 -3.60 -6.20
N GLN A 12 15.26 -3.68 -7.44
CA GLN A 12 14.54 -4.29 -8.55
C GLN A 12 14.88 -5.76 -8.77
N LYS A 13 16.04 -6.23 -8.29
CA LYS A 13 16.52 -7.58 -8.53
C LYS A 13 16.18 -8.52 -7.38
N PHE A 14 15.49 -9.61 -7.73
CA PHE A 14 15.16 -10.71 -6.85
C PHE A 14 15.94 -11.95 -7.28
N ASP A 15 16.84 -12.41 -6.41
CA ASP A 15 17.60 -13.66 -6.61
C ASP A 15 16.70 -14.81 -6.15
N LEU A 16 15.82 -15.28 -7.02
CA LEU A 16 14.99 -16.44 -6.73
C LEU A 16 15.86 -17.69 -6.80
N ARG A 17 15.83 -18.54 -5.77
CA ARG A 17 16.55 -19.82 -5.78
C ARG A 17 15.58 -20.97 -5.86
N LEU A 18 16.07 -22.11 -6.35
CA LEU A 18 15.34 -23.37 -6.30
C LEU A 18 15.87 -24.22 -5.16
N SER A 19 14.96 -24.68 -4.31
CA SER A 19 15.23 -25.55 -3.18
C SER A 19 14.27 -26.74 -3.22
N GLU A 20 14.67 -27.85 -2.59
CA GLU A 20 13.78 -28.99 -2.41
C GLU A 20 12.82 -28.71 -1.24
N ILE A 21 11.53 -28.56 -1.53
CA ILE A 21 10.50 -28.14 -0.58
C ILE A 21 9.40 -29.20 -0.48
N ARG A 22 8.89 -29.41 0.72
CA ARG A 22 7.75 -30.31 0.96
C ARG A 22 6.47 -29.68 0.42
N ASP A 23 5.79 -30.36 -0.51
CA ASP A 23 4.48 -29.95 -1.01
C ASP A 23 3.39 -30.32 0.01
N LYS A 24 2.90 -29.33 0.74
CA LYS A 24 1.85 -29.50 1.77
C LYS A 24 0.44 -29.66 1.17
N ARG A 25 0.28 -29.51 -0.15
CA ARG A 25 -1.00 -29.72 -0.84
C ARG A 25 -1.28 -31.20 -1.09
N GLU A 26 -0.24 -32.03 -1.09
CA GLU A 26 -0.35 -33.47 -1.30
C GLU A 26 -0.88 -34.18 -0.02
N PRO A 27 -1.74 -35.20 -0.14
CA PRO A 27 -2.29 -35.92 0.99
C PRO A 27 -1.21 -36.54 1.88
N ALA A 28 -1.35 -36.38 3.21
CA ALA A 28 -0.40 -36.94 4.19
C ALA A 28 -0.30 -38.48 4.15
N GLU A 29 -1.31 -39.16 3.59
CA GLU A 29 -1.37 -40.61 3.44
C GLU A 29 -0.32 -41.18 2.46
N LEU A 30 0.17 -40.36 1.53
CA LEU A 30 1.21 -40.74 0.55
C LEU A 30 2.64 -40.56 1.10
N GLY A 31 2.79 -40.12 2.35
CA GLY A 31 4.07 -39.68 2.90
C GLY A 31 4.46 -38.26 2.42
N PRO A 32 5.59 -37.71 2.90
CA PRO A 32 6.02 -36.38 2.50
C PRO A 32 6.49 -36.38 1.05
N VAL A 33 5.81 -35.62 0.19
CA VAL A 33 6.22 -35.37 -1.19
C VAL A 33 7.08 -34.11 -1.24
N PHE A 34 8.27 -34.22 -1.84
CA PHE A 34 9.18 -33.09 -2.06
C PHE A 34 9.21 -32.75 -3.55
N LYS A 35 9.19 -31.46 -3.87
CA LYS A 35 9.28 -30.91 -5.23
C LYS A 35 10.26 -29.75 -5.23
N SER A 36 10.77 -29.38 -6.41
CA SER A 36 11.50 -28.12 -6.57
C SER A 36 10.54 -26.96 -6.29
N GLY A 37 10.93 -26.02 -5.45
CA GLY A 37 10.14 -24.83 -5.15
C GLY A 37 11.02 -23.59 -5.00
N TYR A 38 10.40 -22.42 -5.14
CA TYR A 38 11.12 -21.15 -5.02
C TYR A 38 11.48 -20.83 -3.57
N ASP A 39 12.66 -20.25 -3.39
CA ASP A 39 13.18 -19.79 -2.11
C ASP A 39 13.82 -18.41 -2.25
N ILE A 40 13.48 -17.51 -1.32
CA ILE A 40 14.05 -16.17 -1.22
C ILE A 40 14.42 -15.81 0.22
N THR A 41 14.47 -16.79 1.14
CA THR A 41 14.78 -16.57 2.57
C THR A 41 16.03 -15.71 2.81
N HIS A 42 17.06 -15.86 1.98
CA HIS A 42 18.29 -15.07 2.06
C HIS A 42 18.14 -13.57 1.75
N GLN A 43 17.03 -13.17 1.12
CA GLN A 43 16.67 -11.77 0.85
C GLN A 43 15.47 -11.31 1.70
N THR A 44 15.20 -11.94 2.85
CA THR A 44 14.16 -11.47 3.77
C THR A 44 14.79 -10.87 5.03
N PRO A 45 14.17 -9.83 5.62
CA PRO A 45 14.68 -9.22 6.85
C PRO A 45 14.61 -10.18 8.06
N HIS A 46 13.70 -11.15 8.03
CA HIS A 46 13.51 -12.11 9.12
C HIS A 46 14.61 -13.17 9.19
N PHE A 47 15.11 -13.62 8.04
CA PHE A 47 16.10 -14.69 7.96
C PHE A 47 17.51 -14.20 7.60
N SER A 48 17.65 -12.95 7.13
CA SER A 48 18.93 -12.37 6.73
C SER A 48 19.14 -10.97 7.29
N LEU A 49 19.85 -10.89 8.43
CA LEU A 49 20.32 -9.61 8.98
C LEU A 49 21.28 -8.88 8.03
N GLN A 50 21.96 -9.63 7.16
CA GLN A 50 22.86 -9.06 6.15
C GLN A 50 22.08 -8.33 5.06
N PHE A 51 20.90 -8.85 4.68
CA PHE A 51 20.04 -8.23 3.67
C PHE A 51 19.60 -6.82 4.06
N ALA A 52 18.95 -6.65 5.22
CA ALA A 52 18.45 -5.35 5.66
C ALA A 52 19.58 -4.33 5.86
N LYS A 53 20.70 -4.76 6.46
CA LYS A 53 21.89 -3.90 6.62
C LYS A 53 22.47 -3.47 5.28
N HIS A 54 22.58 -4.39 4.33
CA HIS A 54 23.12 -4.09 3.02
C HIS A 54 22.21 -3.11 2.26
N LEU A 55 20.89 -3.32 2.31
CA LEU A 55 19.91 -2.41 1.73
C LEU A 55 20.03 -1.00 2.32
N GLN A 56 20.17 -0.89 3.64
CA GLN A 56 20.37 0.39 4.32
C GLN A 56 21.67 1.08 3.87
N ILE A 57 22.79 0.34 3.80
CA ILE A 57 24.07 0.88 3.33
C ILE A 57 23.96 1.40 1.90
N LEU A 58 23.33 0.63 1.00
CA LEU A 58 23.14 1.04 -0.40
C LEU A 58 22.28 2.31 -0.49
N LYS A 59 21.21 2.41 0.31
CA LYS A 59 20.38 3.62 0.39
C LYS A 59 21.23 4.83 0.79
N ASP A 60 22.00 4.72 1.87
CA ASP A 60 22.78 5.84 2.40
C ASP A 60 23.86 6.30 1.40
N LEU A 61 24.52 5.36 0.71
CA LEU A 61 25.46 5.68 -0.37
C LEU A 61 24.77 6.34 -1.56
N ALA A 62 23.58 5.89 -1.93
CA ALA A 62 22.79 6.51 -3.00
C ALA A 62 22.32 7.93 -2.63
N VAL A 63 22.04 8.21 -1.35
CA VAL A 63 21.70 9.57 -0.88
C VAL A 63 22.92 10.49 -0.99
N ILE A 64 24.12 10.03 -0.61
CA ILE A 64 25.37 10.79 -0.77
C ILE A 64 25.58 11.19 -2.24
N ASP A 65 25.36 10.25 -3.16
CA ASP A 65 25.41 10.49 -4.61
C ASP A 65 24.49 11.63 -5.05
N ILE A 66 23.31 11.76 -4.43
CA ILE A 66 22.30 12.77 -4.77
C ILE A 66 22.61 14.12 -4.14
N ILE A 67 23.10 14.14 -2.90
CA ILE A 67 23.54 15.38 -2.22
C ILE A 67 24.60 16.09 -3.07
N GLY A 68 25.52 15.35 -3.70
CA GLY A 68 26.53 15.93 -4.59
C GLY A 68 26.04 16.35 -5.98
N ALA A 69 24.80 16.02 -6.36
CA ALA A 69 24.27 16.27 -7.71
C ALA A 69 23.67 17.68 -7.86
N ASP A 70 23.63 18.21 -9.09
CA ASP A 70 22.95 19.46 -9.39
C ASP A 70 21.41 19.33 -9.30
N PRO A 71 20.66 20.43 -9.13
CA PRO A 71 19.21 20.39 -8.93
C PRO A 71 18.44 19.67 -10.05
N GLY A 72 18.89 19.79 -11.30
CA GLY A 72 18.27 19.11 -12.44
C GLY A 72 18.40 17.59 -12.33
N ARG A 73 19.60 17.11 -11.97
CA ARG A 73 19.84 15.68 -11.72
C ARG A 73 19.09 15.16 -10.50
N ARG A 74 19.04 15.91 -9.39
CA ARG A 74 18.26 15.51 -8.20
C ARG A 74 16.79 15.30 -8.53
N LYS A 75 16.19 16.20 -9.32
CA LYS A 75 14.82 16.04 -9.80
C LYS A 75 14.66 14.79 -10.66
N ALA A 76 15.58 14.53 -11.59
CA ALA A 76 15.55 13.32 -12.41
C ALA A 76 15.65 12.03 -11.56
N TYR A 77 16.48 12.01 -10.52
CA TYR A 77 16.55 10.88 -9.58
C TYR A 77 15.25 10.68 -8.81
N LEU A 78 14.66 11.77 -8.32
CA LEU A 78 13.36 11.73 -7.63
C LEU A 78 12.26 11.18 -8.55
N ASP A 79 12.22 11.63 -9.80
CA ASP A 79 11.24 11.15 -10.78
C ASP A 79 11.46 9.66 -11.10
N GLN A 80 12.72 9.21 -11.20
CA GLN A 80 13.03 7.79 -11.39
C GLN A 80 12.65 6.93 -10.16
N ALA A 81 12.87 7.45 -8.95
CA ALA A 81 12.46 6.78 -7.71
C ALA A 81 10.94 6.61 -7.64
N LYS A 82 10.18 7.64 -8.02
CA LYS A 82 8.71 7.58 -8.08
C LYS A 82 8.20 6.60 -9.13
N LYS A 83 8.86 6.51 -10.29
CA LYS A 83 8.54 5.47 -11.28
C LYS A 83 8.77 4.08 -10.71
N LEU A 84 9.89 3.86 -10.02
CA LEU A 84 10.13 2.58 -9.36
C LEU A 84 9.04 2.27 -8.32
N LEU A 85 8.65 3.25 -7.50
CA LEU A 85 7.56 3.08 -6.52
C LEU A 85 6.24 2.65 -7.19
N SER A 86 5.92 3.18 -8.38
CA SER A 86 4.73 2.73 -9.13
C SER A 86 4.79 1.27 -9.56
N LEU A 87 5.99 0.71 -9.79
CA LEU A 87 6.15 -0.73 -10.07
C LEU A 87 5.87 -1.59 -8.83
N PHE A 88 6.29 -1.15 -7.63
CA PHE A 88 5.91 -1.80 -6.37
C PHE A 88 4.39 -1.79 -6.16
N ASN A 89 3.72 -0.67 -6.44
CA ASN A 89 2.27 -0.59 -6.39
C ASN A 89 1.60 -1.57 -7.36
N ARG A 90 2.09 -1.66 -8.62
CA ARG A 90 1.61 -2.64 -9.60
C ARG A 90 1.75 -4.07 -9.10
N PHE A 91 2.87 -4.41 -8.45
CA PHE A 91 3.04 -5.74 -7.84
C PHE A 91 1.93 -6.02 -6.82
N TRP A 92 1.68 -5.08 -5.91
CA TRP A 92 0.64 -5.27 -4.90
C TRP A 92 -0.74 -5.40 -5.52
N GLU A 93 -1.09 -4.53 -6.47
CA GLU A 93 -2.36 -4.62 -7.20
C GLU A 93 -2.58 -6.01 -7.83
N ASN A 94 -1.56 -6.52 -8.53
CA ASN A 94 -1.59 -7.83 -9.15
C ASN A 94 -1.67 -8.94 -8.10
N TYR A 95 -0.85 -8.86 -7.06
CA TYR A 95 -0.87 -9.79 -5.93
C TYR A 95 -2.27 -9.91 -5.34
N PHE A 96 -2.88 -8.80 -4.90
CA PHE A 96 -4.19 -8.83 -4.26
C PHE A 96 -5.33 -9.17 -5.20
N ARG A 97 -5.21 -8.85 -6.49
CA ARG A 97 -6.19 -9.23 -7.52
C ARG A 97 -6.23 -10.74 -7.73
N HIS A 98 -5.08 -11.40 -7.66
CA HIS A 98 -4.92 -12.80 -8.01
C HIS A 98 -4.72 -13.72 -6.81
N TYR A 99 -4.55 -13.17 -5.60
CA TYR A 99 -4.37 -13.95 -4.39
C TYR A 99 -5.60 -14.85 -4.16
N PRO A 100 -5.41 -16.16 -3.88
CA PRO A 100 -6.51 -17.09 -3.70
C PRO A 100 -7.44 -16.66 -2.58
N ALA A 101 -8.74 -16.87 -2.79
CA ALA A 101 -9.74 -16.65 -1.74
C ALA A 101 -9.59 -17.67 -0.61
N ASN A 102 -10.19 -17.40 0.56
CA ASN A 102 -10.13 -18.30 1.71
C ASN A 102 -10.53 -19.75 1.33
N GLY A 103 -9.58 -20.69 1.46
CA GLY A 103 -9.78 -22.11 1.17
C GLY A 103 -9.31 -22.57 -0.22
N GLU A 104 -8.87 -21.65 -1.09
CA GLU A 104 -8.24 -22.00 -2.37
C GLU A 104 -6.73 -22.20 -2.22
N ASN A 105 -6.16 -23.12 -2.98
CA ASN A 105 -4.73 -23.36 -3.01
C ASN A 105 -4.04 -22.37 -3.96
N LEU A 106 -2.86 -21.92 -3.55
CA LEU A 106 -1.96 -21.16 -4.41
C LEU A 106 -1.52 -21.99 -5.62
N GLN A 107 -1.61 -21.40 -6.81
CA GLN A 107 -1.26 -22.04 -8.07
C GLN A 107 0.25 -21.93 -8.34
N ASP A 108 0.83 -22.94 -8.98
CA ASP A 108 2.27 -22.95 -9.29
C ASP A 108 2.66 -21.89 -10.34
N ASN A 109 1.70 -21.39 -11.12
CA ASN A 109 1.90 -20.27 -12.05
C ASN A 109 1.66 -18.89 -11.42
N PHE A 110 1.49 -18.79 -10.10
CA PHE A 110 1.09 -17.53 -9.45
C PHE A 110 2.03 -16.35 -9.77
N LEU A 111 3.35 -16.57 -9.79
CA LEU A 111 4.34 -15.54 -10.14
C LEU A 111 4.18 -14.99 -11.57
N LEU A 112 3.71 -15.83 -12.51
CA LEU A 112 3.39 -15.40 -13.87
C LEU A 112 2.11 -14.58 -13.89
N VAL A 113 1.08 -15.04 -13.16
CA VAL A 113 -0.23 -14.38 -13.09
C VAL A 113 -0.13 -12.99 -12.47
N ILE A 114 0.75 -12.79 -11.48
CA ILE A 114 0.99 -11.46 -10.90
C ILE A 114 1.98 -10.61 -11.70
N GLU A 115 2.41 -11.07 -12.87
CA GLU A 115 3.34 -10.39 -13.78
C GLU A 115 4.70 -10.08 -13.11
N PHE A 116 5.16 -10.93 -12.19
CA PHE A 116 6.34 -10.67 -11.38
C PHE A 116 7.58 -10.36 -12.23
N ALA A 117 7.79 -11.12 -13.31
CA ALA A 117 8.92 -10.94 -14.22
C ALA A 117 8.83 -9.68 -15.11
N GLU A 118 7.64 -9.10 -15.26
CA GLU A 118 7.47 -7.81 -15.94
C GLU A 118 7.75 -6.62 -15.01
N ILE A 119 7.62 -6.83 -13.70
CA ILE A 119 7.74 -5.79 -12.68
C ILE A 119 9.16 -5.76 -12.10
N PHE A 120 9.75 -6.93 -11.86
CA PHE A 120 11.04 -7.09 -11.22
C PHE A 120 12.01 -7.95 -12.02
N TYR A 121 13.30 -7.62 -11.92
CA TYR A 121 14.36 -8.44 -12.50
C TYR A 121 14.54 -9.70 -11.67
N ASN A 122 14.59 -10.85 -12.33
CA ASN A 122 14.82 -12.13 -11.70
C ASN A 122 15.56 -13.05 -12.68
N ASP A 123 16.28 -14.03 -12.15
CA ASP A 123 17.16 -14.90 -12.95
C ASP A 123 16.52 -16.27 -13.29
N PHE A 124 15.31 -16.58 -12.76
CA PHE A 124 14.74 -17.94 -12.78
C PHE A 124 13.32 -18.07 -13.34
N LEU A 125 12.55 -17.00 -13.49
CA LEU A 125 11.21 -17.08 -14.09
C LEU A 125 11.33 -16.97 -15.61
N GLU A 126 11.27 -18.12 -16.28
CA GLU A 126 11.00 -18.16 -17.71
C GLU A 126 9.48 -18.13 -17.97
N PRO A 127 8.98 -17.38 -18.96
CA PRO A 127 7.54 -17.25 -19.23
C PRO A 127 6.78 -18.57 -19.42
N ASP A 128 7.47 -19.63 -19.84
CA ASP A 128 6.86 -20.90 -20.26
C ASP A 128 7.22 -22.11 -19.36
N LYS A 129 7.94 -21.90 -18.25
CA LYS A 129 8.33 -23.01 -17.33
C LYS A 129 7.70 -22.84 -15.95
N THR A 130 6.90 -23.82 -15.55
CA THR A 130 6.27 -23.91 -14.22
C THR A 130 6.74 -25.15 -13.46
N ASP A 131 8.02 -25.51 -13.60
CA ASP A 131 8.55 -26.76 -13.03
C ASP A 131 8.76 -26.67 -11.50
N ALA A 132 8.68 -25.46 -10.94
CA ALA A 132 8.82 -25.21 -9.52
C ALA A 132 7.47 -24.84 -8.88
N ILE A 133 7.21 -25.40 -7.71
CA ILE A 133 6.00 -25.08 -6.94
C ILE A 133 6.11 -23.72 -6.27
N VAL A 134 4.97 -23.05 -6.12
CA VAL A 134 4.86 -21.81 -5.36
C VAL A 134 4.13 -22.14 -4.06
N THR A 135 4.81 -21.95 -2.92
CA THR A 135 4.24 -22.24 -1.60
C THR A 135 3.78 -20.96 -0.90
N PRO A 136 2.82 -21.05 0.03
CA PRO A 136 2.42 -19.92 0.86
C PRO A 136 3.61 -19.30 1.62
N GLU A 137 4.51 -20.12 2.15
CA GLU A 137 5.69 -19.65 2.89
C GLU A 137 6.62 -18.82 1.99
N PHE A 138 6.87 -19.27 0.77
CA PHE A 138 7.65 -18.51 -0.19
C PHE A 138 6.97 -17.17 -0.53
N ILE A 139 5.64 -17.15 -0.65
CA ILE A 139 4.91 -15.91 -0.92
C ILE A 139 4.96 -14.95 0.27
N GLU A 140 4.88 -15.43 1.50
CA GLU A 140 5.07 -14.60 2.70
C GLU A 140 6.47 -13.98 2.70
N ASP A 141 7.51 -14.81 2.49
CA ASP A 141 8.89 -14.37 2.39
C ASP A 141 9.10 -13.33 1.27
N LEU A 142 8.50 -13.57 0.10
CA LEU A 142 8.54 -12.65 -1.03
C LEU A 142 7.86 -11.32 -0.68
N CYS A 143 6.69 -11.35 -0.04
CA CYS A 143 5.98 -10.15 0.39
C CYS A 143 6.81 -9.35 1.40
N ASP A 144 7.46 -10.01 2.36
CA ASP A 144 8.32 -9.34 3.34
C ASP A 144 9.55 -8.73 2.68
N SER A 145 10.15 -9.45 1.74
CA SER A 145 11.29 -9.02 0.93
C SER A 145 10.98 -7.79 0.07
N ILE A 146 9.79 -7.75 -0.56
CA ILE A 146 9.31 -6.61 -1.36
C ILE A 146 9.02 -5.42 -0.46
N ARG A 147 8.39 -5.66 0.69
CA ARG A 147 8.03 -4.61 1.63
C ARG A 147 9.25 -3.88 2.18
N GLU A 148 10.28 -4.60 2.60
CA GLU A 148 11.52 -4.00 3.09
C GLU A 148 12.17 -3.08 2.04
N ARG A 149 12.12 -3.50 0.76
CA ARG A 149 12.63 -2.69 -0.37
C ARG A 149 11.76 -1.47 -0.63
N GLU A 150 10.45 -1.62 -0.64
CA GLU A 150 9.49 -0.52 -0.82
C GLU A 150 9.65 0.53 0.29
N GLU A 151 9.78 0.09 1.54
CA GLU A 151 9.99 0.94 2.70
C GLU A 151 11.29 1.73 2.60
N SER A 152 12.38 1.06 2.19
CA SER A 152 13.66 1.71 1.91
C SER A 152 13.51 2.79 0.82
N LEU A 153 12.83 2.47 -0.28
CA LEU A 153 12.60 3.38 -1.40
C LEU A 153 11.73 4.58 -1.00
N ALA A 154 10.69 4.36 -0.20
CA ALA A 154 9.83 5.44 0.30
C ALA A 154 10.60 6.42 1.19
N ALA A 155 11.46 5.91 2.08
CA ALA A 155 12.35 6.74 2.90
C ALA A 155 13.31 7.54 2.02
N PHE A 156 13.93 6.89 1.03
CA PHE A 156 14.82 7.53 0.05
C PHE A 156 14.11 8.67 -0.71
N ILE A 157 12.89 8.44 -1.20
CA ILE A 157 12.08 9.46 -1.88
C ILE A 157 11.80 10.64 -0.96
N ALA A 158 11.47 10.40 0.31
CA ALA A 158 11.19 11.45 1.28
C ALA A 158 12.43 12.33 1.54
N GLU A 159 13.60 11.71 1.71
CA GLU A 159 14.88 12.41 1.92
C GLU A 159 15.24 13.29 0.72
N ILE A 160 15.14 12.76 -0.51
CA ILE A 160 15.44 13.54 -1.73
C ILE A 160 14.42 14.65 -1.93
N THR A 161 13.15 14.39 -1.63
CA THR A 161 12.10 15.40 -1.71
C THR A 161 12.38 16.56 -0.77
N ALA A 162 12.90 16.30 0.43
CA ALA A 162 13.33 17.34 1.36
C ALA A 162 14.47 18.16 0.75
N LEU A 163 15.52 17.51 0.23
CA LEU A 163 16.66 18.17 -0.41
C LEU A 163 16.23 19.09 -1.58
N VAL A 164 15.31 18.62 -2.43
CA VAL A 164 14.81 19.40 -3.57
C VAL A 164 13.95 20.59 -3.12
N LYS A 165 13.25 20.48 -1.98
CA LYS A 165 12.42 21.57 -1.44
C LYS A 165 13.25 22.67 -0.77
N THR A 166 14.30 22.31 -0.04
CA THR A 166 15.14 23.27 0.70
C THR A 166 15.86 24.26 -0.23
N GLU A 167 16.15 23.87 -1.48
CA GLU A 167 16.75 24.77 -2.48
C GLU A 167 15.76 25.71 -3.17
N GLY A 168 14.45 25.49 -3.01
CA GLY A 168 13.40 26.37 -3.51
C GLY A 168 12.96 27.45 -2.50
N GLN A 169 13.45 27.39 -1.27
CA GLN A 169 13.14 28.33 -0.19
C GLN A 169 14.42 28.71 0.56
N ASP A 170 15.13 29.72 0.05
CA ASP A 170 15.92 30.58 0.92
C ASP A 170 14.93 31.34 1.83
N SER A 171 14.63 30.80 3.01
CA SER A 171 14.46 31.52 4.28
C SER A 171 13.92 30.61 5.39
N GLU A 172 14.60 30.73 6.53
CA GLU A 172 14.22 30.35 7.90
C GLU A 172 14.50 28.92 8.37
N VAL A 173 15.59 28.87 9.13
CA VAL A 173 16.06 27.81 10.03
C VAL A 173 14.97 27.41 11.02
N GLU A 174 14.58 26.14 11.03
CA GLU A 174 13.97 25.52 12.21
C GLU A 174 14.81 24.35 12.72
N LYS A 175 15.05 24.41 14.03
CA LYS A 175 15.89 23.52 14.83
C LYS A 175 15.29 22.12 14.89
N ILE A 176 16.11 21.12 14.59
CA ILE A 176 15.78 19.71 14.83
C ILE A 176 16.08 19.40 16.30
N SER A 177 15.07 18.94 17.04
CA SER A 177 15.24 18.39 18.39
C SER A 177 15.59 16.92 18.31
N ASP A 178 16.66 16.52 19.01
CA ASP A 178 17.03 15.13 19.25
C ASP A 178 15.89 14.36 19.94
N GLY A 179 15.45 13.28 19.30
CA GLY A 179 14.64 12.24 19.89
C GLY A 179 15.14 10.89 19.37
N GLU A 180 15.48 9.99 20.30
CA GLU A 180 16.01 8.66 20.02
C GLU A 180 15.15 7.89 18.99
N PRO A 181 15.76 7.10 18.09
CA PRO A 181 15.03 6.35 17.08
C PRO A 181 14.30 5.20 17.75
N THR A 182 13.02 5.41 18.04
CA THR A 182 12.10 4.30 18.26
C THR A 182 12.13 3.40 17.02
N PRO A 183 12.12 2.06 17.16
CA PRO A 183 12.12 1.17 16.01
C PRO A 183 10.89 1.52 15.16
N ILE A 184 11.16 2.04 13.96
CA ILE A 184 10.13 2.49 13.03
C ILE A 184 9.36 1.25 12.59
N ARG A 185 8.27 0.92 13.28
CA ARG A 185 7.23 0.08 12.70
C ARG A 185 6.52 0.95 11.66
N ILE A 186 6.89 0.78 10.40
CA ILE A 186 6.25 1.48 9.30
C ILE A 186 4.78 1.04 9.27
N ARG A 187 3.89 2.02 9.48
CA ARG A 187 2.45 1.80 9.38
C ARG A 187 2.11 1.76 7.88
N ARG A 188 1.65 0.60 7.40
CA ARG A 188 1.14 0.46 6.03
C ARG A 188 -0.07 1.37 5.81
N TYR A 189 -0.26 1.84 4.60
CA TYR A 189 -1.35 2.75 4.23
C TYR A 189 -2.18 2.15 3.08
N PRO A 190 -3.46 2.51 2.95
CA PRO A 190 -4.31 2.04 1.87
C PRO A 190 -3.84 2.61 0.52
N VAL A 191 -3.64 1.71 -0.44
CA VAL A 191 -3.43 2.02 -1.85
C VAL A 191 -4.70 1.62 -2.60
N PHE A 192 -5.22 2.49 -3.46
CA PHE A 192 -6.43 2.19 -4.22
C PHE A 192 -6.04 1.54 -5.55
N VAL A 193 -6.77 0.51 -5.97
CA VAL A 193 -6.63 -0.06 -7.32
C VAL A 193 -6.83 1.03 -8.38
N GLU A 194 -6.13 0.93 -9.51
CA GLU A 194 -6.17 1.91 -10.60
C GLU A 194 -7.61 2.42 -10.90
N GLY A 195 -7.77 3.75 -10.92
CA GLY A 195 -9.05 4.43 -11.17
C GLY A 195 -10.05 4.40 -9.99
N MET A 196 -9.84 3.59 -8.96
CA MET A 196 -10.74 3.54 -7.79
C MET A 196 -10.60 4.75 -6.90
N ALA A 197 -9.39 5.32 -6.75
CA ALA A 197 -9.21 6.57 -6.01
C ALA A 197 -10.07 7.70 -6.59
N ASP A 198 -10.11 7.83 -7.92
CA ASP A 198 -10.91 8.83 -8.61
C ASP A 198 -12.42 8.58 -8.46
N GLN A 199 -12.86 7.33 -8.64
CA GLN A 199 -14.27 6.96 -8.47
C GLN A 199 -14.73 7.21 -7.02
N PHE A 200 -13.92 6.78 -6.06
CA PHE A 200 -14.19 6.97 -4.65
C PHE A 200 -14.23 8.45 -4.31
N PHE A 201 -13.22 9.22 -4.74
CA PHE A 201 -13.16 10.66 -4.51
C PHE A 201 -14.39 11.40 -5.07
N LYS A 202 -14.88 11.05 -6.26
CA LYS A 202 -16.07 11.69 -6.86
C LYS A 202 -17.29 11.63 -5.96
N ILE A 203 -17.49 10.51 -5.26
CA ILE A 203 -18.59 10.31 -4.31
C ILE A 203 -18.24 10.95 -2.96
N PHE A 204 -17.02 10.68 -2.49
CA PHE A 204 -16.61 10.94 -1.12
C PHE A 204 -16.37 12.44 -0.85
N LYS A 205 -15.96 13.21 -1.86
CA LYS A 205 -15.68 14.65 -1.73
C LYS A 205 -16.88 15.49 -1.31
N GLU A 206 -18.10 15.04 -1.58
CA GLU A 206 -19.34 15.77 -1.21
C GLU A 206 -19.52 15.90 0.31
N TYR A 207 -18.80 15.09 1.08
CA TYR A 207 -18.81 15.12 2.54
C TYR A 207 -17.70 15.99 3.14
N PHE A 208 -16.94 16.71 2.33
CA PHE A 208 -15.85 17.59 2.78
C PHE A 208 -16.07 19.01 2.26
N GLU A 209 -15.58 20.00 3.00
CA GLU A 209 -15.56 21.38 2.52
C GLU A 209 -14.65 21.51 1.29
N GLU A 210 -14.93 22.48 0.42
CA GLU A 210 -14.20 22.69 -0.84
C GLU A 210 -12.68 22.84 -0.62
N LYS A 211 -12.28 23.51 0.47
CA LYS A 211 -10.88 23.67 0.88
C LYS A 211 -10.16 22.36 1.19
N ASP A 212 -10.90 21.34 1.61
CA ASP A 212 -10.37 20.04 2.05
C ASP A 212 -10.42 18.99 0.93
N GLN A 213 -11.06 19.28 -0.21
CA GLN A 213 -11.18 18.33 -1.32
C GLN A 213 -9.85 18.05 -2.02
N GLN A 214 -8.99 19.05 -2.24
CA GLN A 214 -7.66 18.83 -2.83
C GLN A 214 -6.72 18.05 -1.89
N PRO A 215 -6.63 18.39 -0.59
CA PRO A 215 -5.94 17.55 0.40
C PRO A 215 -6.47 16.11 0.45
N LEU A 216 -7.80 15.92 0.40
CA LEU A 216 -8.41 14.59 0.34
C LEU A 216 -7.97 13.81 -0.90
N PHE A 217 -8.05 14.43 -2.08
CA PHE A 217 -7.62 13.78 -3.32
C PHE A 217 -6.15 13.36 -3.27
N SER A 218 -5.28 14.25 -2.78
CA SER A 218 -3.84 13.98 -2.64
C SER A 218 -3.56 12.85 -1.65
N LEU A 219 -4.34 12.77 -0.56
CA LEU A 219 -4.26 11.70 0.41
C LEU A 219 -4.70 10.35 -0.20
N LEU A 220 -5.80 10.32 -0.94
CA LEU A 220 -6.34 9.07 -1.53
C LEU A 220 -5.47 8.53 -2.68
N THR A 221 -4.84 9.42 -3.46
CA THR A 221 -4.07 9.03 -4.66
C THR A 221 -2.60 8.80 -4.39
N ASN A 222 -2.00 9.60 -3.51
CA ASN A 222 -0.55 9.64 -3.31
C ASN A 222 -0.15 9.49 -1.83
N ASN A 223 -1.10 9.20 -0.95
CA ASN A 223 -0.91 9.15 0.50
C ASN A 223 -0.19 10.39 1.07
N VAL A 224 -0.40 11.56 0.45
CA VAL A 224 0.17 12.82 0.94
C VAL A 224 -0.64 13.27 2.15
N SER A 225 -0.03 13.19 3.34
CA SER A 225 -0.71 13.58 4.58
C SER A 225 -1.09 15.07 4.57
N PRO A 226 -2.36 15.40 4.89
CA PRO A 226 -2.81 16.79 5.01
C PRO A 226 -2.20 17.46 6.26
N LYS A 227 -2.14 18.80 6.28
CA LYS A 227 -1.61 19.58 7.42
C LYS A 227 -2.38 19.33 8.73
N GLY A 228 -3.63 18.92 8.63
CA GLY A 228 -4.48 18.54 9.75
C GLY A 228 -5.48 17.47 9.31
N LYS A 229 -6.17 16.84 10.27
CA LYS A 229 -7.16 15.81 9.96
C LYS A 229 -8.31 16.39 9.15
N LEU A 230 -8.72 15.66 8.12
CA LEU A 230 -9.83 16.04 7.26
C LEU A 230 -11.15 15.79 8.00
N LEU A 231 -12.02 16.79 8.04
CA LEU A 231 -13.32 16.70 8.70
C LEU A 231 -14.37 16.14 7.74
N PHE A 232 -14.80 14.91 8.02
CA PHE A 232 -15.94 14.30 7.34
C PHE A 232 -17.26 14.85 7.91
N ASN A 233 -18.01 15.58 7.09
CA ASN A 233 -19.27 16.25 7.44
C ASN A 233 -20.47 15.28 7.49
N SER A 234 -20.26 14.10 8.05
CA SER A 234 -21.30 13.10 8.33
C SER A 234 -20.88 12.18 9.48
N ASN A 235 -21.73 11.21 9.78
CA ASN A 235 -21.47 10.27 10.87
C ASN A 235 -20.23 9.40 10.56
N GLY A 236 -19.36 9.23 11.54
CA GLY A 236 -18.10 8.49 11.36
C GLY A 236 -18.27 7.03 10.94
N ASN A 237 -19.41 6.39 11.26
CA ASN A 237 -19.68 5.03 10.79
C ASN A 237 -19.85 4.94 9.28
N GLN A 238 -20.31 6.00 8.62
CA GLN A 238 -20.46 6.03 7.16
C GLN A 238 -19.09 6.07 6.47
N LEU A 239 -18.14 6.84 7.02
CA LEU A 239 -16.75 6.85 6.56
C LEU A 239 -16.10 5.49 6.77
N ALA A 240 -16.19 4.95 7.99
CA ALA A 240 -15.57 3.67 8.32
C ALA A 240 -16.12 2.52 7.46
N ASP A 241 -17.44 2.50 7.24
CA ASP A 241 -18.11 1.52 6.39
C ASP A 241 -17.74 1.66 4.91
N ALA A 242 -17.59 2.89 4.39
CA ALA A 242 -17.11 3.10 3.03
C ALA A 242 -15.72 2.48 2.82
N PHE A 243 -14.77 2.74 3.73
CA PHE A 243 -13.45 2.12 3.68
C PHE A 243 -13.48 0.60 3.89
N LYS A 244 -14.36 0.12 4.76
CA LYS A 244 -14.60 -1.32 4.96
C LYS A 244 -15.02 -2.01 3.66
N GLN A 245 -16.03 -1.46 2.97
CA GLN A 245 -16.52 -2.03 1.72
C GLN A 245 -15.42 -2.09 0.66
N LEU A 246 -14.54 -1.08 0.61
CA LEU A 246 -13.41 -1.06 -0.32
C LEU A 246 -12.36 -2.13 0.01
N ILE A 247 -11.96 -2.29 1.27
CA ILE A 247 -10.96 -3.31 1.65
C ILE A 247 -11.53 -4.73 1.52
N GLU A 248 -12.82 -4.96 1.81
CA GLU A 248 -13.47 -6.27 1.66
C GLU A 248 -13.70 -6.66 0.19
N ALA A 249 -13.83 -5.65 -0.69
CA ALA A 249 -13.91 -5.85 -2.13
C ALA A 249 -12.52 -5.87 -2.81
N ASN A 250 -11.41 -5.85 -2.06
CA ASN A 250 -10.04 -5.75 -2.57
C ASN A 250 -9.80 -4.53 -3.50
N LEU A 251 -10.53 -3.44 -3.28
CA LEU A 251 -10.37 -2.16 -3.99
C LEU A 251 -9.39 -1.22 -3.28
N ILE A 252 -9.16 -1.47 -2.00
CA ILE A 252 -8.02 -0.97 -1.24
C ILE A 252 -7.08 -2.13 -0.97
N VAL A 253 -5.82 -1.92 -1.29
CA VAL A 253 -4.72 -2.88 -1.24
C VAL A 253 -3.57 -2.31 -0.39
N SER A 254 -2.55 -3.13 -0.11
CA SER A 254 -1.33 -2.77 0.65
C SER A 254 -1.46 -2.64 2.18
N CYS A 255 -2.68 -2.58 2.73
CA CYS A 255 -2.89 -2.59 4.18
C CYS A 255 -3.92 -3.65 4.62
N ASN A 256 -3.74 -4.20 5.81
CA ASN A 256 -4.77 -5.00 6.48
C ASN A 256 -5.80 -4.09 7.20
N LYS A 257 -6.87 -4.69 7.74
CA LYS A 257 -7.94 -3.95 8.43
C LYS A 257 -7.43 -3.12 9.63
N ALA A 258 -6.50 -3.62 10.44
CA ALA A 258 -5.98 -2.88 11.60
C ALA A 258 -5.07 -1.70 11.19
N GLU A 259 -4.34 -1.85 10.10
CA GLU A 259 -3.54 -0.79 9.50
C GLU A 259 -4.44 0.29 8.89
N LEU A 260 -5.50 -0.11 8.18
CA LEU A 260 -6.54 0.79 7.68
C LEU A 260 -7.20 1.59 8.81
N GLU A 261 -7.56 0.93 9.92
CA GLU A 261 -8.11 1.60 11.11
C GLU A 261 -7.14 2.65 11.66
N SER A 262 -5.86 2.32 11.72
CA SER A 262 -4.80 3.24 12.18
C SER A 262 -4.63 4.43 11.25
N TRP A 263 -4.66 4.19 9.94
CA TRP A 263 -4.57 5.22 8.91
C TRP A 263 -5.77 6.16 8.92
N ILE A 264 -7.00 5.62 9.06
CA ILE A 264 -8.22 6.43 9.21
C ILE A 264 -8.12 7.32 10.46
N THR A 265 -7.65 6.75 11.57
CA THR A 265 -7.47 7.50 12.82
C THR A 265 -6.46 8.64 12.67
N ALA A 266 -5.41 8.45 11.88
CA ALA A 266 -4.37 9.45 11.66
C ALA A 266 -4.88 10.63 10.82
N HIS A 267 -5.74 10.39 9.83
CA HIS A 267 -6.05 11.38 8.80
C HIS A 267 -7.46 11.97 8.85
N PHE A 268 -8.41 11.34 9.56
CA PHE A 268 -9.81 11.78 9.54
C PHE A 268 -10.37 12.11 10.93
N GLN A 269 -11.33 13.02 10.91
CA GLN A 269 -12.29 13.28 11.98
C GLN A 269 -13.70 13.26 11.38
N TYR A 270 -14.73 13.19 12.22
CA TYR A 270 -16.11 13.14 11.76
C TYR A 270 -17.02 14.03 12.61
N VAL A 271 -18.15 14.43 12.05
CA VAL A 271 -19.17 15.20 12.76
C VAL A 271 -20.13 14.25 13.48
N SER A 272 -20.35 14.48 14.77
CA SER A 272 -21.38 13.81 15.57
C SER A 272 -21.96 14.81 16.56
N ASN A 273 -23.28 14.95 16.55
CA ASN A 273 -23.99 15.94 17.37
C ASN A 273 -23.44 17.36 17.18
N ALA A 274 -23.22 17.75 15.92
CA ALA A 274 -22.66 19.05 15.52
C ALA A 274 -21.23 19.35 16.04
N GLN A 275 -20.51 18.35 16.54
CA GLN A 275 -19.12 18.49 17.00
C GLN A 275 -18.18 17.59 16.22
N ALA A 276 -16.97 18.08 15.95
CA ALA A 276 -15.89 17.28 15.38
C ALA A 276 -15.36 16.30 16.43
N LYS A 277 -15.31 15.01 16.08
CA LYS A 277 -14.79 13.94 16.92
C LYS A 277 -13.68 13.19 16.21
N SER A 278 -12.67 12.78 16.98
CA SER A 278 -11.65 11.85 16.49
C SER A 278 -12.15 10.42 16.57
N PHE A 279 -11.71 9.59 15.63
CA PHE A 279 -11.92 8.15 15.71
C PHE A 279 -11.15 7.55 16.87
N THR A 280 -11.72 6.52 17.48
CA THR A 280 -11.05 5.68 18.48
C THR A 280 -10.86 4.28 17.92
N ALA A 281 -9.82 3.58 18.37
CA ALA A 281 -9.51 2.22 17.91
C ALA A 281 -10.71 1.27 18.07
N GLY A 282 -11.35 1.25 19.27
CA GLY A 282 -12.53 0.42 19.51
C GLY A 282 -13.77 0.81 18.70
N TYR A 283 -13.88 2.06 18.23
CA TYR A 283 -14.97 2.46 17.34
C TYR A 283 -14.78 1.90 15.93
N LEU A 284 -13.58 2.06 15.35
CA LEU A 284 -13.27 1.58 14.01
C LEU A 284 -13.23 0.05 13.94
N ASN A 285 -12.60 -0.61 14.93
CA ASN A 285 -12.58 -2.06 15.03
C ASN A 285 -13.99 -2.68 15.09
N GLY A 286 -14.91 -2.01 15.80
CA GLY A 286 -16.32 -2.39 15.85
C GLY A 286 -17.03 -2.41 14.49
N ILE A 287 -16.54 -1.63 13.53
CA ILE A 287 -17.17 -1.46 12.21
C ILE A 287 -16.42 -2.27 11.15
N ILE A 288 -15.10 -2.10 11.06
CA ILE A 288 -14.24 -2.61 9.98
C ILE A 288 -13.87 -4.08 10.22
N SER A 289 -13.47 -4.45 11.44
CA SER A 289 -12.88 -5.76 11.72
C SER A 289 -13.83 -6.78 12.35
N SER A 290 -14.77 -6.35 13.18
CA SER A 290 -15.58 -7.26 14.02
C SER A 290 -17.07 -7.28 13.71
N ASP A 291 -17.55 -6.41 12.81
CA ASP A 291 -18.95 -6.30 12.38
C ASP A 291 -19.99 -6.04 13.49
N VAL A 292 -19.55 -5.75 14.72
CA VAL A 292 -20.42 -5.48 15.88
C VAL A 292 -21.26 -4.21 15.67
N LYS A 293 -20.76 -3.25 14.89
CA LYS A 293 -21.40 -1.95 14.61
C LYS A 293 -21.68 -1.79 13.12
N ILE A 294 -22.74 -2.42 12.65
CA ILE A 294 -23.18 -2.34 11.24
C ILE A 294 -23.63 -0.92 10.89
N CYS A 295 -23.16 -0.39 9.77
CA CYS A 295 -23.63 0.87 9.22
C CYS A 295 -25.00 0.68 8.55
N LYS A 296 -26.03 1.32 9.10
CA LYS A 296 -27.40 1.25 8.56
C LYS A 296 -27.69 2.23 7.43
N SER A 297 -26.75 3.13 7.13
CA SER A 297 -26.92 4.17 6.12
C SER A 297 -25.60 4.37 5.36
N PRO A 298 -25.15 3.34 4.62
CA PRO A 298 -23.93 3.43 3.81
C PRO A 298 -24.04 4.55 2.78
N ILE A 299 -22.90 5.15 2.43
CA ILE A 299 -22.81 6.25 1.45
C ILE A 299 -22.44 5.77 0.05
N LEU A 300 -21.91 4.55 -0.04
CA LEU A 300 -21.57 3.89 -1.28
C LEU A 300 -21.97 2.42 -1.22
N ALA A 301 -22.12 1.84 -2.40
CA ALA A 301 -22.19 0.40 -2.64
C ALA A 301 -21.10 0.02 -3.65
N VAL A 302 -20.47 -1.13 -3.43
CA VAL A 302 -19.62 -1.78 -4.43
C VAL A 302 -20.50 -2.71 -5.28
N ASN A 303 -20.67 -2.38 -6.54
CA ASN A 303 -21.46 -3.16 -7.49
C ASN A 303 -20.54 -3.96 -8.42
N LYS A 304 -20.98 -5.15 -8.84
CA LYS A 304 -20.38 -5.88 -9.96
C LYS A 304 -21.10 -5.49 -11.24
N ASN A 305 -20.39 -4.91 -12.19
CA ASN A 305 -20.93 -4.60 -13.51
C ASN A 305 -21.10 -5.88 -14.35
N VAL A 306 -21.84 -5.78 -15.45
CA VAL A 306 -22.12 -6.89 -16.38
C VAL A 306 -20.82 -7.55 -16.90
N SER A 307 -19.73 -6.78 -16.98
CA SER A 307 -18.38 -7.23 -17.37
C SER A 307 -17.56 -7.87 -16.24
N LYS A 308 -18.13 -8.14 -15.06
CA LYS A 308 -17.45 -8.59 -13.82
C LYS A 308 -16.48 -7.59 -13.18
N GLU A 309 -16.30 -6.40 -13.75
CA GLU A 309 -15.55 -5.31 -13.11
C GLU A 309 -16.34 -4.71 -11.94
N LEU A 310 -15.65 -4.39 -10.84
CA LEU A 310 -16.22 -3.73 -9.67
C LEU A 310 -16.31 -2.22 -9.91
N ALA A 311 -17.43 -1.61 -9.54
CA ALA A 311 -17.64 -0.16 -9.64
C ALA A 311 -18.29 0.40 -8.38
N LEU A 312 -18.01 1.67 -8.08
CA LEU A 312 -18.57 2.37 -6.93
C LEU A 312 -19.82 3.15 -7.33
N ALA A 313 -20.90 2.96 -6.59
CA ALA A 313 -22.14 3.73 -6.75
C ALA A 313 -22.46 4.49 -5.47
N ALA A 314 -22.81 5.78 -5.59
CA ALA A 314 -23.30 6.56 -4.47
C ALA A 314 -24.69 6.07 -4.06
N ILE A 315 -24.92 5.89 -2.75
CA ILE A 315 -26.26 5.60 -2.23
C ILE A 315 -26.92 6.93 -1.89
N GLY A 316 -27.84 7.37 -2.76
CA GLY A 316 -28.57 8.62 -2.58
C GLY A 316 -29.40 8.62 -1.30
N ARG A 317 -29.26 9.68 -0.49
CA ARG A 317 -30.29 10.04 0.50
C ARG A 317 -31.47 10.63 -0.27
N ASN A 318 -32.66 10.04 -0.17
CA ASN A 318 -33.90 10.75 -0.48
C ASN A 318 -33.93 12.02 0.39
N LYS A 319 -33.68 13.19 -0.21
CA LYS A 319 -34.00 14.47 0.43
C LYS A 319 -35.51 14.48 0.65
N LYS A 320 -35.95 14.21 1.87
CA LYS A 320 -37.33 14.47 2.27
C LYS A 320 -37.54 15.99 2.28
N GLY A 321 -38.23 16.47 1.25
CA GLY A 321 -39.04 17.68 1.17
C GLY A 321 -38.56 18.91 1.93
N SER A 322 -37.80 19.77 1.27
CA SER A 322 -38.01 21.21 1.36
C SER A 322 -39.03 21.57 0.28
N ASP A 323 -40.31 21.34 0.56
CA ASP A 323 -41.43 21.88 -0.22
C ASP A 323 -42.64 22.01 0.71
N SER A 324 -42.65 23.12 1.44
CA SER A 324 -43.86 23.80 1.90
C SER A 324 -43.46 25.16 2.46
N LEU A 325 -43.40 26.14 1.56
CA LEU A 325 -43.72 27.55 1.75
C LEU A 325 -43.48 28.27 0.41
N ILE A 326 -44.46 28.18 -0.50
CA ILE A 326 -45.40 29.27 -0.87
C ILE A 326 -46.58 28.59 -1.58
#